data_AF-A0A183SQG7-F1
#
_entry.id   AF-A0A183SQG7-F1
#
_cell.length_a   1.000
_cell.length_b   1.000
_cell.length_c   1.000
_cell.angle_alpha   90.00
_cell.angle_beta   90.00
_cell.angle_gamma   90.00
#
_symmetry.space_group_name_H-M   'P 1'
#
loop_
_entity.id
_entity.type
_entity.pdbx_description
1 polymer ?
#
loop_
_entity_poly.entity_id
_entity_poly.type
_entity_poly.pdbx_seq_one_letter_code
_entity_poly.pdbx_strand_id
1 'polypeptide(L)'
;MMSSDLTKAKFYEDLHVLLVTAPKADKLIVLVESNASVSTDHAAWQGVLGPHGLGGGNDNGLLLLRGTCAEHRLLQTNTLFRLPMWEKAMWMHPRSRRR
;
A
#
# COMPACT_ATOMS: atom_id res chain seq x y z
N MET A 1 -15.64 -21.15 11.73
CA MET A 1 -14.80 -20.61 10.64
C MET A 1 -15.28 -19.19 10.36
N MET A 2 -14.44 -18.18 10.53
CA MET A 2 -14.84 -16.80 10.20
C MET A 2 -14.94 -16.64 8.68
N SER A 3 -15.81 -15.74 8.22
CA SER A 3 -15.84 -15.35 6.80
C SER A 3 -14.54 -14.62 6.43
N SER A 4 -14.18 -14.64 5.14
CA SER A 4 -12.97 -13.95 4.63
C SER A 4 -12.95 -12.47 4.99
N ASP A 5 -14.12 -11.83 4.99
CA ASP A 5 -14.26 -10.40 5.27
C ASP A 5 -13.95 -10.08 6.73
N LEU A 6 -14.38 -10.95 7.65
CA LEU A 6 -14.08 -10.80 9.08
C LEU A 6 -12.58 -10.97 9.35
N THR A 7 -11.94 -11.92 8.66
CA THR A 7 -10.49 -12.13 8.76
C THR A 7 -9.70 -10.93 8.21
N LYS A 8 -10.13 -10.38 7.05
CA LYS A 8 -9.50 -9.18 6.47
C LYS A 8 -9.65 -7.97 7.38
N ALA A 9 -10.86 -7.73 7.91
CA ALA A 9 -11.10 -6.64 8.84
C ALA A 9 -10.20 -6.74 10.07
N LYS A 10 -10.13 -7.94 10.69
CA LYS A 10 -9.26 -8.17 11.85
C LYS A 10 -7.78 -7.90 11.55
N PHE A 11 -7.29 -8.27 10.37
CA PHE A 11 -5.91 -7.97 9.97
C PHE A 11 -5.63 -6.46 9.95
N TYR A 12 -6.53 -5.66 9.37
CA TYR A 12 -6.35 -4.19 9.32
C TYR A 12 -6.43 -3.55 10.71
N GLU A 13 -7.32 -4.05 11.59
CA GLU A 13 -7.39 -3.62 13.00
C GLU A 13 -6.10 -3.94 13.76
N ASP A 14 -5.62 -5.19 13.67
CA ASP A 14 -4.40 -5.62 14.35
C ASP A 14 -3.17 -4.83 13.81
N LEU A 15 -3.14 -4.55 12.50
CA LEU A 15 -2.12 -3.68 11.89
C LEU A 15 -2.20 -2.24 12.43
N HIS A 16 -3.39 -1.67 12.54
CA HIS A 16 -3.59 -0.32 13.10
C HIS A 16 -3.06 -0.23 14.53
N VAL A 17 -3.39 -1.20 15.39
CA VAL A 17 -2.88 -1.24 16.76
C VAL A 17 -1.34 -1.29 16.78
N LEU A 18 -0.73 -2.08 15.90
CA LEU A 18 0.72 -2.17 15.81
C LEU A 18 1.36 -0.85 15.35
N LEU A 19 0.75 -0.16 14.38
CA LEU A 19 1.20 1.16 13.92
C LEU A 19 1.10 2.23 15.00
N VAL A 20 0.04 2.22 15.82
CA VAL A 20 -0.18 3.20 16.88
C VAL A 20 0.71 2.96 18.10
N THR A 21 1.00 1.69 18.40
CA THR A 21 1.80 1.30 19.58
C THR A 21 3.30 1.32 19.34
N ALA A 22 3.74 1.33 18.08
CA ALA A 22 5.16 1.42 17.73
C ALA A 22 5.79 2.68 18.34
N PRO A 23 6.95 2.56 19.04
CA PRO A 23 7.68 3.71 19.55
C PRO A 23 8.07 4.67 18.42
N LYS A 24 7.86 5.98 18.62
CA LYS A 24 8.22 7.00 17.61
C LYS A 24 9.72 7.06 17.26
N ALA A 25 10.57 6.51 18.13
CA ALA A 25 12.00 6.41 17.89
C ALA A 25 12.36 5.28 16.91
N ASP A 26 11.46 4.31 16.73
CA ASP A 26 11.69 3.17 15.87
C ASP A 26 11.34 3.49 14.42
N LYS A 27 12.05 2.84 13.50
CA LYS A 27 11.75 2.91 12.06
C LYS A 27 10.94 1.69 11.68
N LEU A 28 9.68 1.89 11.34
CA LEU A 28 8.80 0.80 10.94
C LEU A 28 8.85 0.57 9.42
N ILE A 29 8.98 -0.70 9.01
CA ILE A 29 8.82 -1.14 7.64
C ILE A 29 7.71 -2.20 7.64
N VAL A 30 6.60 -1.90 6.96
CA VAL A 30 5.51 -2.85 6.76
C VAL A 30 5.65 -3.44 5.36
N LEU A 31 5.96 -4.73 5.28
CA LEU A 31 6.00 -5.46 4.00
C LEU A 31 4.74 -6.31 3.88
N VAL A 32 3.86 -5.96 2.95
CA VAL A 32 2.59 -6.66 2.74
C VAL A 32 2.23 -6.68 1.26
N GLU A 33 1.71 -7.81 0.80
CA GLU A 33 1.03 -7.91 -0.50
C GLU A 33 -0.43 -7.46 -0.32
N SER A 34 -0.69 -6.18 -0.54
CA SER A 34 -1.98 -5.55 -0.22
C SER A 34 -3.09 -5.77 -1.26
N ASN A 35 -2.81 -6.47 -2.37
CA ASN A 35 -3.70 -6.60 -3.54
C ASN A 35 -4.30 -5.24 -4.00
N ALA A 36 -3.58 -4.16 -3.71
CA ALA A 36 -4.01 -2.80 -3.93
C ALA A 36 -3.20 -2.21 -5.08
N SER A 37 -3.89 -1.80 -6.15
CA SER A 37 -3.29 -0.90 -7.13
C SER A 37 -3.48 0.51 -6.63
N VAL A 38 -2.38 1.26 -6.53
CA VAL A 38 -2.37 2.59 -5.93
C VAL A 38 -2.28 3.63 -7.02
N SER A 39 -2.98 4.76 -6.87
CA SER A 39 -3.03 5.82 -7.89
C SER A 39 -1.63 6.41 -8.19
N THR A 40 -1.51 7.11 -9.32
CA THR A 40 -0.32 7.89 -9.71
C THR A 40 -0.39 9.35 -9.28
N ASP A 41 -1.48 9.77 -8.64
CA ASP A 41 -1.69 11.15 -8.22
C ASP A 41 -0.84 11.51 -6.99
N HIS A 42 0.46 11.72 -7.24
CA HIS A 42 1.41 12.18 -6.24
C HIS A 42 1.01 13.52 -5.63
N ALA A 43 0.41 14.42 -6.42
CA ALA A 43 0.03 15.75 -5.94
C ALA A 43 -1.08 15.65 -4.88
N ALA A 44 -2.08 14.80 -5.09
CA ALA A 44 -3.14 14.55 -4.10
C ALA A 44 -2.65 13.78 -2.87
N TRP A 45 -1.58 12.98 -3.00
CA TRP A 45 -1.07 12.10 -1.94
C TRP A 45 0.36 12.45 -1.52
N GLN A 46 0.69 13.75 -1.49
CA GLN A 46 2.02 14.22 -1.11
C GLN A 46 2.41 13.72 0.29
N GLY A 47 3.61 13.14 0.41
CA GLY A 47 4.11 12.57 1.66
C GLY A 47 3.68 11.13 1.93
N VAL A 48 2.83 10.55 1.09
CA VAL A 48 2.45 9.12 1.09
C VAL A 48 2.95 8.43 -0.17
N LEU A 49 2.68 9.04 -1.32
CA LEU A 49 3.15 8.58 -2.63
C LEU A 49 4.39 9.35 -3.07
N GLY A 50 5.26 8.66 -3.80
CA GLY A 50 6.35 9.24 -4.58
C GLY A 50 5.98 9.43 -6.06
N PRO A 51 6.82 10.14 -6.82
CA PRO A 51 6.52 10.54 -8.20
C PRO A 51 6.51 9.38 -9.21
N HIS A 52 6.86 8.16 -8.78
CA HIS A 52 7.07 7.02 -9.67
C HIS A 52 6.03 5.91 -9.50
N GLY A 53 4.84 6.24 -8.98
CA GLY A 53 3.70 5.33 -8.88
C GLY A 53 3.35 4.61 -10.21
N LEU A 54 2.64 3.49 -10.11
CA LEU A 54 2.09 2.76 -11.25
C LEU A 54 0.59 3.04 -11.36
N GLY A 55 0.06 3.09 -12.60
CA GLY A 55 -1.30 3.57 -12.91
C GLY A 55 -2.47 2.90 -12.15
N GLY A 56 -3.65 3.50 -12.28
CA GLY A 56 -4.97 2.91 -11.96
C GLY A 56 -5.17 2.49 -10.50
N GLY A 57 -5.53 3.45 -9.64
CA GLY A 57 -5.95 3.13 -8.27
C GLY A 57 -7.25 2.31 -8.22
N ASN A 58 -7.30 1.29 -7.37
CA ASN A 58 -8.55 0.59 -7.03
C ASN A 58 -9.04 0.98 -5.63
N ASP A 59 -10.26 0.58 -5.26
CA ASP A 59 -10.85 0.93 -3.97
C ASP A 59 -10.00 0.45 -2.78
N ASN A 60 -9.36 -0.72 -2.91
CA ASN A 60 -8.43 -1.21 -1.89
C ASN A 60 -7.20 -0.31 -1.75
N GLY A 61 -6.65 0.20 -2.86
CA GLY A 61 -5.56 1.17 -2.86
C GLY A 61 -5.94 2.50 -2.25
N LEU A 62 -7.17 2.95 -2.49
CA LEU A 62 -7.67 4.18 -1.88
C LEU A 62 -7.88 4.01 -0.36
N LEU A 63 -8.40 2.87 0.07
CA LEU A 63 -8.51 2.50 1.48
C LEU A 63 -7.14 2.42 2.17
N LEU A 64 -6.15 1.77 1.54
CA LEU A 64 -4.80 1.67 2.06
C LEU A 64 -4.14 3.05 2.21
N LEU A 65 -4.27 3.90 1.19
CA LEU A 65 -3.73 5.26 1.20
C LEU A 65 -4.36 6.10 2.31
N ARG A 66 -5.70 6.09 2.41
CA ARG A 66 -6.44 6.95 3.35
C ARG A 66 -6.38 6.43 4.79
N GLY A 67 -6.76 5.16 5.00
CA GLY A 67 -6.96 4.56 6.33
C GLY A 67 -5.72 3.90 6.93
N THR A 68 -4.57 3.94 6.25
CA THR A 68 -3.33 3.40 6.83
C THR A 68 -2.17 4.35 6.56
N CYS A 69 -1.85 4.62 5.30
CA CYS A 69 -0.63 5.36 4.99
C CYS A 69 -0.69 6.84 5.40
N ALA A 70 -1.77 7.55 5.06
CA ALA A 70 -1.91 8.96 5.42
C ALA A 70 -2.04 9.16 6.95
N GLU A 71 -2.81 8.31 7.62
CA GLU A 71 -3.02 8.36 9.07
C GLU A 71 -1.72 8.14 9.86
N HIS A 72 -0.92 7.15 9.45
CA HIS A 72 0.30 6.76 10.16
C HIS A 72 1.58 7.32 9.53
N ARG A 73 1.44 8.26 8.58
CA ARG A 73 2.56 8.90 7.85
C ARG A 73 3.51 7.88 7.20
N LEU A 74 2.97 6.80 6.66
CA LEU A 74 3.73 5.79 5.95
C LEU A 74 3.91 6.19 4.49
N LEU A 75 5.12 5.96 3.99
CA LEU A 75 5.49 6.20 2.59
C LEU A 75 5.46 4.89 1.82
N GLN A 76 4.84 4.91 0.63
CA GLN A 76 4.87 3.76 -0.25
C GLN A 76 6.20 3.70 -1.01
N THR A 77 7.11 2.86 -0.51
CA THR A 77 8.49 2.73 -0.99
C THR A 77 8.59 2.45 -2.50
N ASN A 78 7.72 1.60 -3.05
CA ASN A 78 7.71 1.25 -4.47
C ASN A 78 7.45 2.44 -5.41
N THR A 79 6.93 3.55 -4.88
CA THR A 79 6.63 4.76 -5.65
C THR A 79 7.70 5.84 -5.53
N LEU A 80 8.68 5.66 -4.63
CA LEU A 80 9.74 6.64 -4.36
C LEU A 80 10.83 6.64 -5.44
N PHE A 81 11.15 5.47 -6.00
CA PHE A 81 12.25 5.30 -6.94
C PHE A 81 11.76 4.87 -8.31
N ARG A 82 12.52 5.23 -9.35
CA ARG A 82 12.26 4.77 -10.71
C ARG A 82 12.72 3.32 -10.87
N LEU A 83 11.84 2.40 -10.47
CA LEU A 83 12.04 0.97 -10.65
C LEU A 83 11.56 0.48 -12.03
N PRO A 84 12.17 -0.56 -12.61
CA PRO A 84 11.60 -1.27 -13.74
C PRO A 84 10.24 -1.88 -13.38
N MET A 85 9.35 -2.03 -14.38
CA MET A 85 7.94 -2.40 -14.16
C MET A 85 7.75 -3.69 -13.35
N TRP A 86 8.64 -4.67 -13.53
CA TRP A 86 8.55 -5.98 -12.86
C TRP A 86 8.93 -5.95 -11.37
N GLU A 87 9.71 -4.96 -10.92
CA GLU A 87 10.00 -4.73 -9.50
C GLU A 87 8.90 -3.90 -8.84
N LYS A 88 8.22 -3.10 -9.65
CA LYS A 88 7.29 -2.08 -9.21
C LYS A 88 5.87 -2.66 -9.00
N ALA A 89 5.53 -3.73 -9.73
CA ALA A 89 4.36 -4.58 -9.48
C ALA A 89 4.79 -5.94 -8.94
N MET A 90 4.58 -6.18 -7.64
CA MET A 90 4.90 -7.45 -6.96
C MET A 90 4.16 -8.64 -7.59
N TRP A 91 3.01 -8.39 -8.20
CA TRP A 91 2.25 -9.38 -8.94
C TRP A 91 1.73 -8.80 -10.26
N MET A 92 1.91 -9.56 -11.34
CA MET A 92 1.30 -9.29 -12.65
C MET A 92 0.57 -10.55 -13.09
N HIS A 93 -0.70 -10.40 -13.46
CA HIS A 93 -1.44 -11.48 -14.07
C HIS A 93 -0.67 -11.99 -15.31
N PRO A 94 -0.58 -13.31 -15.56
CA PRO A 94 0.01 -13.85 -16.80
C PRO A 94 -0.53 -13.24 -18.11
N ARG A 95 -1.75 -12.66 -18.08
CA ARG A 95 -2.40 -12.01 -19.22
C ARG A 95 -1.88 -10.59 -19.48
N SER A 96 -1.40 -9.88 -18.45
CA SER A 96 -0.82 -8.55 -18.62
C SER A 96 0.64 -8.57 -19.07
N ARG A 97 1.32 -9.73 -19.05
CA ARG A 97 2.68 -9.93 -19.58
C ARG A 97 2.79 -10.00 -21.12
N ARG A 98 1.67 -10.03 -21.85
CA ARG A 98 1.64 -10.28 -23.31
C ARG A 98 1.29 -9.04 -24.16
N ARG A 99 1.45 -7.82 -23.65
CA ARG A 99 1.33 -6.60 -24.45
C ARG A 99 2.66 -5.88 -24.55
#